data_AF-W2I8W1-F1
#
_entry.id   AF-W2I8W1-F1
#
_cell.length_a   1.000
_cell.length_b   1.000
_cell.length_c   1.000
_cell.angle_alpha   90.00
_cell.angle_beta   90.00
_cell.angle_gamma   90.00
#
_symmetry.space_group_name_H-M   'P 1'
#
loop_
_entity.id
_entity.type
_entity.pdbx_description
1 polymer ?
#
loop_
_entity_poly.entity_id
_entity_poly.type
_entity_poly.pdbx_seq_one_letter_code
_entity_poly.pdbx_strand_id
1 'polypeptide(L)'
;MPKPNLTDIERKAIIDELLKLSDNGVLPSGVYVKVSLKLGCAPTTVSRIWKRYAVAVAEGVVGGVWASQIKTKCDISFVGRQNKPQRVEHALSFIDDTTLHFEPMTNLLHVDEKWIYADRNWRSYLVFDGEELPPRVWKSKRFIPKTMFLAALARRR
;
A
#
# COMPACT_ATOMS: atom_id res chain seq x y z
N MET A 1 -19.43 9.83 12.64
CA MET A 1 -18.70 8.54 12.58
C MET A 1 -18.45 8.19 11.12
N PRO A 2 -17.20 7.97 10.69
CA PRO A 2 -16.93 7.46 9.34
C PRO A 2 -17.55 6.06 9.20
N LYS A 3 -18.26 5.80 8.09
CA LYS A 3 -18.83 4.48 7.82
C LYS A 3 -17.70 3.48 7.55
N PRO A 4 -17.74 2.27 8.13
CA PRO A 4 -16.73 1.24 7.87
C PRO A 4 -16.69 0.88 6.37
N ASN A 5 -15.51 0.47 5.90
CA ASN A 5 -15.34 0.00 4.52
C ASN A 5 -16.08 -1.33 4.32
N LEU A 6 -16.67 -1.52 3.13
CA LEU A 6 -17.29 -2.79 2.74
C LEU A 6 -16.26 -3.93 2.78
N THR A 7 -16.63 -5.01 3.47
CA THR A 7 -15.90 -6.28 3.49
C THR A 7 -16.01 -7.01 2.14
N ASP A 8 -15.10 -7.94 1.87
CA ASP A 8 -15.13 -8.70 0.61
C ASP A 8 -16.40 -9.56 0.46
N ILE A 9 -16.97 -10.01 1.59
CA ILE A 9 -18.24 -10.76 1.62
C ILE A 9 -19.40 -9.86 1.15
N GLU A 10 -19.48 -8.64 1.67
CA GLU A 10 -20.51 -7.67 1.27
C GLU A 10 -20.35 -7.27 -0.20
N ARG A 11 -19.10 -7.10 -0.68
CA ARG A 11 -18.83 -6.79 -2.10
C ARG A 11 -19.27 -7.93 -3.03
N LYS A 12 -19.05 -9.18 -2.61
CA LYS A 12 -19.51 -10.36 -3.36
C LYS A 12 -21.05 -10.42 -3.40
N ALA A 13 -21.71 -10.22 -2.26
CA ALA A 13 -23.18 -10.17 -2.19
C ALA A 13 -23.79 -9.09 -3.10
N ILE A 14 -23.14 -7.92 -3.20
CA ILE A 14 -23.55 -6.87 -4.15
C ILE A 14 -23.51 -7.39 -5.60
N ILE A 15 -22.44 -8.05 -6.00
CA ILE A 15 -22.27 -8.56 -7.37
C ILE A 15 -23.27 -9.68 -7.66
N ASP A 16 -23.45 -10.61 -6.72
CA ASP A 16 -24.40 -11.71 -6.87
C ASP A 16 -25.84 -11.20 -7.04
N GLU A 17 -26.26 -10.19 -6.27
CA GLU A 17 -27.57 -9.56 -6.43
C GLU A 17 -27.72 -8.81 -7.78
N LEU A 18 -26.65 -8.18 -8.26
CA LEU A 18 -26.66 -7.51 -9.56
C LEU A 18 -26.70 -8.50 -10.72
N LEU A 19 -26.01 -9.64 -10.61
CA LEU A 19 -26.03 -10.69 -11.63
C LEU A 19 -27.42 -11.33 -11.76
N LYS A 20 -28.14 -11.54 -10.65
CA LYS A 20 -29.54 -12.02 -10.70
C LYS A 20 -30.50 -11.07 -11.41
N LEU A 21 -30.18 -9.77 -11.41
CA LEU A 21 -31.01 -8.72 -11.99
C LEU A 21 -30.53 -8.29 -13.38
N SER A 22 -29.43 -8.83 -13.87
CA SER A 22 -28.83 -8.46 -15.15
C SER A 22 -29.26 -9.44 -16.23
N ASP A 23 -29.84 -8.90 -17.31
CA ASP A 23 -30.01 -9.63 -18.56
C ASP A 23 -28.86 -9.27 -19.50
N ASN A 24 -28.03 -10.25 -19.86
CA ASN A 24 -26.91 -10.12 -20.80
C ASN A 24 -25.91 -8.98 -20.47
N GLY A 25 -25.67 -8.71 -19.19
CA GLY A 25 -24.72 -7.66 -18.75
C GLY A 25 -25.31 -6.25 -18.75
N VAL A 26 -26.59 -6.09 -19.11
CA VAL A 26 -27.33 -4.83 -18.97
C VAL A 26 -28.08 -4.84 -17.65
N LEU A 27 -28.02 -3.71 -16.92
CA LEU A 27 -28.74 -3.52 -15.67
C LEU A 27 -29.93 -2.57 -15.90
N PRO A 28 -31.13 -2.92 -15.41
CA PRO A 28 -32.28 -2.02 -15.42
C PRO A 28 -32.01 -0.70 -14.67
N SER A 29 -32.73 0.36 -15.06
CA SER A 29 -32.65 1.66 -14.40
C SER A 29 -33.06 1.57 -12.93
N GLY A 30 -32.35 2.27 -12.05
CA GLY A 30 -32.62 2.30 -10.61
C GLY A 30 -32.13 1.09 -9.82
N VAL A 31 -31.54 0.07 -10.46
CA VAL A 31 -31.07 -1.15 -9.76
C VAL A 31 -30.00 -0.85 -8.71
N TYR A 32 -29.11 0.10 -8.98
CA TYR A 32 -28.09 0.50 -8.00
C TYR A 32 -28.71 1.03 -6.70
N VAL A 33 -29.81 1.79 -6.79
CA VAL A 33 -30.53 2.33 -5.63
C VAL A 33 -31.21 1.20 -4.86
N LYS A 34 -31.82 0.25 -5.57
CA LYS A 34 -32.48 -0.91 -4.98
C LYS A 34 -31.50 -1.79 -4.21
N VAL A 35 -30.34 -2.10 -4.80
CA VAL A 35 -29.29 -2.91 -4.14
C VAL A 35 -28.62 -2.14 -3.00
N SER A 36 -28.42 -0.82 -3.16
CA SER A 36 -27.83 0.00 -2.11
C SER A 36 -28.70 0.11 -0.86
N LEU A 37 -30.03 0.21 -1.03
CA LEU A 37 -30.98 0.22 0.07
C LEU A 37 -31.00 -1.11 0.82
N LYS A 38 -30.98 -2.24 0.11
CA LYS A 38 -30.94 -3.57 0.71
C LYS A 38 -29.67 -3.81 1.55
N LEU A 39 -28.53 -3.33 1.07
CA LEU A 39 -27.22 -3.63 1.66
C LEU A 39 -26.62 -2.46 2.47
N GLY A 40 -27.42 -1.41 2.72
CA GLY A 40 -27.01 -0.28 3.58
C GLY A 40 -25.82 0.54 3.08
N CYS A 41 -25.51 0.51 1.78
CA CYS A 41 -24.37 1.20 1.18
C CYS A 41 -24.81 2.36 0.28
N ALA A 42 -23.85 3.17 -0.20
CA ALA A 42 -24.17 4.26 -1.13
C ALA A 42 -24.39 3.70 -2.56
N PRO A 43 -25.39 4.19 -3.33
CA PRO A 43 -25.62 3.75 -4.72
C PRO A 43 -24.38 3.92 -5.62
N THR A 44 -23.59 4.96 -5.37
CA THR A 44 -22.32 5.22 -6.07
C THR A 44 -21.29 4.13 -5.81
N THR A 45 -21.28 3.53 -4.63
CA THR A 45 -20.39 2.41 -4.28
C THR A 45 -20.77 1.15 -5.04
N VAL A 46 -22.07 0.84 -5.11
CA VAL A 46 -22.61 -0.28 -5.90
C VAL A 46 -22.22 -0.13 -7.38
N SER A 47 -22.42 1.07 -7.95
CA SER A 47 -22.05 1.36 -9.33
C SER A 47 -20.55 1.19 -9.60
N ARG A 48 -19.69 1.64 -8.68
CA ARG A 48 -18.22 1.48 -8.81
C ARG A 48 -17.80 0.01 -8.76
N ILE A 49 -18.41 -0.79 -7.90
CA ILE A 49 -18.14 -2.23 -7.80
C ILE A 49 -18.53 -2.92 -9.11
N TRP A 50 -19.74 -2.67 -9.61
CA TRP A 50 -20.22 -3.26 -10.86
C TRP A 50 -19.35 -2.91 -12.07
N LYS A 51 -19.00 -1.62 -12.24
CA LYS A 51 -18.15 -1.19 -13.36
C LYS A 51 -16.80 -1.90 -13.37
N ARG A 52 -16.19 -2.09 -12.20
CA ARG A 52 -14.92 -2.81 -12.08
C ARG A 52 -15.08 -4.30 -12.41
N TYR A 53 -16.13 -4.91 -11.89
CA TYR A 53 -16.46 -6.29 -12.21
C TYR A 53 -16.64 -6.48 -13.72
N ALA A 54 -17.43 -5.62 -14.38
CA ALA A 54 -17.68 -5.69 -15.82
C ALA A 54 -16.41 -5.53 -16.66
N VAL A 55 -15.51 -4.61 -16.28
CA VAL A 55 -14.20 -4.45 -16.94
C VAL A 55 -13.36 -5.72 -16.81
N ALA A 56 -13.27 -6.31 -15.60
CA ALA A 56 -12.51 -7.53 -15.38
C ALA A 56 -13.07 -8.73 -16.16
N VAL A 57 -14.40 -8.83 -16.27
CA VAL A 57 -15.06 -9.85 -17.09
C VAL A 57 -14.76 -9.63 -18.58
N ALA A 58 -14.76 -8.38 -19.06
CA ALA A 58 -14.39 -8.05 -20.44
C ALA A 58 -12.92 -8.36 -20.76
N GLU A 59 -12.02 -8.27 -19.78
CA GLU A 59 -10.61 -8.66 -19.89
C GLU A 59 -10.38 -10.19 -19.80
N GLY A 60 -11.45 -10.99 -19.63
CA GLY A 60 -11.36 -12.45 -19.60
C GLY A 60 -11.05 -13.05 -18.22
N VAL A 61 -11.15 -12.27 -17.14
CA VAL A 61 -11.01 -12.81 -15.77
C VAL A 61 -12.27 -13.61 -15.44
N VAL A 62 -12.13 -14.94 -15.32
CA VAL A 62 -13.25 -15.84 -14.98
C VAL A 62 -13.79 -15.47 -13.60
N GLY A 63 -15.06 -15.06 -13.55
CA GLY A 63 -15.71 -14.56 -12.34
C GLY A 63 -15.42 -13.09 -12.00
N GLY A 64 -14.61 -12.37 -12.78
CA GLY A 64 -14.30 -10.95 -12.53
C GLY A 64 -13.59 -10.69 -11.19
N VAL A 65 -13.51 -9.41 -10.81
CA VAL A 65 -12.85 -8.97 -9.56
C VAL A 65 -13.87 -8.32 -8.62
N TRP A 66 -14.22 -9.02 -7.54
CA TRP A 66 -15.13 -8.51 -6.49
C TRP A 66 -14.40 -7.98 -5.25
N ALA A 67 -13.20 -8.51 -4.97
CA ALA A 67 -12.43 -8.21 -3.77
C ALA A 67 -12.06 -6.72 -3.65
N SER A 68 -11.96 -6.24 -2.42
CA SER A 68 -11.44 -4.91 -2.14
C SER A 68 -9.96 -4.84 -2.52
N GLN A 69 -9.58 -3.77 -3.24
CA GLN A 69 -8.18 -3.45 -3.53
C GLN A 69 -7.57 -2.53 -2.47
N ILE A 70 -8.34 -2.23 -1.41
CA ILE A 70 -7.81 -1.51 -0.26
C ILE A 70 -6.85 -2.49 0.40
N LYS A 71 -5.55 -2.20 0.31
CA LYS A 71 -4.54 -2.93 1.07
C LYS A 71 -4.94 -2.82 2.53
N THR A 72 -5.45 -3.91 3.09
CA THR A 72 -5.52 -4.04 4.55
C THR A 72 -4.09 -3.86 5.05
N LYS A 73 -3.94 -3.23 6.21
CA LYS A 73 -2.65 -3.11 6.87
C LYS A 73 -2.25 -4.52 7.30
N CYS A 74 -1.70 -5.30 6.39
CA CYS A 74 -1.08 -6.56 6.73
C CYS A 74 0.21 -6.19 7.47
N ASP A 75 0.23 -6.48 8.77
CA ASP A 75 1.38 -6.31 9.66
C ASP A 75 2.57 -7.23 9.30
N ILE A 76 2.70 -7.66 8.04
CA ILE A 76 3.77 -8.52 7.55
C ILE A 76 4.30 -7.95 6.25
N SER A 77 5.39 -7.20 6.42
CA SER A 77 6.45 -6.88 5.47
C SER A 77 6.03 -6.74 4.00
N PHE A 78 6.10 -5.51 3.50
CA PHE A 78 6.07 -5.12 2.10
C PHE A 78 7.24 -5.77 1.32
N VAL A 79 7.16 -7.08 1.10
CA VAL A 79 8.10 -7.90 0.32
C VAL A 79 7.23 -8.73 -0.61
N GLY A 80 7.33 -8.47 -1.92
CA GLY A 80 6.63 -9.27 -2.93
C GLY A 80 6.93 -10.75 -2.71
N ARG A 81 5.91 -11.63 -2.83
CA ARG A 81 6.07 -13.08 -2.59
C ARG A 81 7.25 -13.67 -3.35
N GLN A 82 7.56 -13.14 -4.54
CA GLN A 82 8.64 -13.57 -5.41
C GLN A 82 10.06 -13.28 -4.87
N ASN A 83 10.24 -12.22 -4.08
CA ASN A 83 11.56 -11.84 -3.56
C ASN A 83 11.87 -12.52 -2.23
N LYS A 84 10.90 -13.23 -1.63
CA LYS A 84 11.08 -13.96 -0.37
C LYS A 84 12.09 -15.12 -0.49
N PRO A 85 11.98 -16.04 -1.47
CA PRO A 85 12.93 -17.15 -1.59
C PRO A 85 14.36 -16.64 -1.77
N GLN A 86 14.57 -15.69 -2.68
CA GLN A 86 15.90 -15.10 -2.95
C GLN A 86 16.53 -14.47 -1.71
N ARG A 87 15.74 -13.81 -0.85
CA ARG A 87 16.25 -13.23 0.40
C ARG A 87 16.59 -14.28 1.45
N VAL A 88 15.86 -15.40 1.47
CA VAL A 88 16.15 -16.53 2.37
C VAL A 88 17.41 -17.24 1.91
N GLU A 89 17.52 -17.56 0.62
CA GLU A 89 18.72 -18.15 0.02
C GLU A 89 19.95 -17.27 0.27
N HIS A 90 19.84 -15.96 0.04
CA HIS A 90 20.91 -15.02 0.33
C HIS A 90 21.26 -14.93 1.82
N ALA A 91 20.30 -15.10 2.74
CA ALA A 91 20.62 -15.09 4.17
C ALA A 91 21.31 -16.40 4.59
N LEU A 92 20.86 -17.53 4.05
CA LEU A 92 21.44 -18.85 4.29
C LEU A 92 22.87 -18.95 3.76
N SER A 93 23.20 -18.27 2.66
CA SER A 93 24.57 -18.27 2.12
C SER A 93 25.62 -17.64 3.04
N PHE A 94 25.21 -16.91 4.08
CA PHE A 94 26.15 -16.39 5.11
C PHE A 94 26.23 -17.28 6.35
N ILE A 95 25.52 -18.41 6.39
CA ILE A 95 25.55 -19.34 7.51
C ILE A 95 26.42 -20.52 7.09
N ASP A 96 27.38 -20.89 7.94
CA ASP A 96 28.13 -22.12 7.77
C ASP A 96 27.26 -23.32 8.17
N ASP A 97 27.02 -24.24 7.25
CA ASP A 97 26.16 -25.41 7.46
C ASP A 97 26.67 -26.35 8.56
N THR A 98 27.96 -26.29 8.90
CA THR A 98 28.56 -27.16 9.92
C THR A 98 28.45 -26.58 11.33
N THR A 99 28.78 -25.31 11.49
CA THR A 99 28.77 -24.62 12.80
C THR A 99 27.46 -23.90 13.09
N LEU A 100 26.61 -23.70 12.08
CA LEU A 100 25.38 -22.89 12.12
C LEU A 100 25.63 -21.45 12.58
N HIS A 101 26.86 -20.96 12.42
CA HIS A 101 27.24 -19.58 12.72
C HIS A 101 27.28 -18.73 11.46
N PHE A 102 27.00 -17.43 11.62
CA PHE A 102 27.17 -16.47 10.55
C PHE A 102 28.64 -16.20 10.28
N GLU A 103 29.03 -16.16 9.01
CA GLU A 103 30.33 -15.66 8.61
C GLU A 103 30.49 -14.21 9.08
N PRO A 104 31.66 -13.82 9.64
CA PRO A 104 31.85 -12.52 10.28
C PRO A 104 31.86 -11.32 9.30
N MET A 105 31.61 -11.55 8.00
CA MET A 105 31.48 -10.55 6.93
C MET A 105 32.59 -9.49 6.93
N THR A 106 33.81 -9.87 7.32
CA THR A 106 34.96 -8.93 7.46
C THR A 106 35.48 -8.45 6.11
N ASN A 107 35.19 -9.17 5.03
CA ASN A 107 35.58 -8.83 3.66
C ASN A 107 34.42 -8.28 2.80
N LEU A 108 33.31 -7.87 3.43
CA LEU A 108 32.17 -7.30 2.72
C LEU A 108 32.22 -5.77 2.78
N LEU A 109 32.12 -5.12 1.61
CA LEU A 109 31.94 -3.67 1.48
C LEU A 109 30.47 -3.37 1.26
N HIS A 110 29.81 -2.72 2.22
CA HIS A 110 28.42 -2.31 2.07
C HIS A 110 28.35 -0.92 1.42
N VAL A 111 27.70 -0.82 0.26
CA VAL A 111 27.51 0.44 -0.47
C VAL A 111 26.03 0.78 -0.49
N ASP A 112 25.68 2.00 -0.11
CA ASP A 112 24.29 2.48 -0.08
C ASP A 112 24.17 3.91 -0.58
N GLU A 113 23.04 4.20 -1.24
CA GLU A 113 22.65 5.54 -1.66
C GLU A 113 21.54 6.05 -0.76
N LYS A 114 21.75 7.23 -0.17
CA LYS A 114 20.78 7.84 0.74
C LYS A 114 20.52 9.30 0.39
N TRP A 115 19.24 9.64 0.29
CA TRP A 115 18.80 11.03 0.14
C TRP A 115 18.63 11.70 1.50
N ILE A 116 19.41 12.75 1.74
CA ILE A 116 19.27 13.61 2.93
C ILE A 116 18.56 14.90 2.50
N TYR A 117 17.54 15.26 3.27
CA TYR A 117 16.79 16.50 3.06
C TYR A 117 17.44 17.60 3.89
N ALA A 118 17.59 18.80 3.32
CA ALA A 118 18.13 19.96 4.03
C ALA A 118 17.27 20.36 5.25
N ASP A 119 15.98 20.03 5.23
CA ASP A 119 15.07 20.28 6.34
C ASP A 119 14.01 19.16 6.49
N ARG A 120 13.37 19.11 7.66
CA ARG A 120 12.23 18.23 7.95
C ARG A 120 10.93 18.80 7.37
N ASN A 121 10.02 17.91 7.01
CA ASN A 121 8.70 18.30 6.48
C ASN A 121 7.79 18.96 7.53
N TRP A 122 8.06 18.78 8.82
CA TRP A 122 7.41 19.48 9.91
C TRP A 122 8.39 19.63 11.07
N ARG A 123 8.24 20.69 11.85
CA ARG A 123 8.99 20.94 13.09
C ARG A 123 7.99 21.43 14.14
N SER A 124 8.11 20.89 15.35
CA SER A 124 7.39 21.37 16.54
C SER A 124 8.34 22.23 17.35
N TYR A 125 7.88 23.40 17.77
CA TYR A 125 8.63 24.31 18.64
C TYR A 125 7.85 24.49 19.94
N LEU A 126 8.57 24.55 21.06
CA LEU A 126 8.05 25.09 22.31
C LEU A 126 8.44 26.57 22.31
N VAL A 127 7.46 27.45 22.49
CA VAL A 127 7.62 28.90 22.42
C VAL A 127 6.95 29.50 23.65
N PHE A 128 7.63 30.42 24.33
CA PHE A 128 7.07 31.13 25.49
C PHE A 128 6.16 32.29 25.08
N ASP A 129 5.32 32.76 25.99
CA ASP A 129 4.42 33.89 25.73
C ASP A 129 5.22 35.16 25.41
N GLY A 130 5.09 35.63 24.16
CA GLY A 130 5.78 36.81 23.64
C GLY A 130 6.95 36.51 22.69
N GLU A 131 7.36 35.25 22.53
CA GLU A 131 8.37 34.87 21.55
C GLU A 131 7.75 34.62 20.15
N GLU A 132 8.46 35.04 19.10
CA GLU A 132 8.03 34.78 17.72
C GLU A 132 8.50 33.40 17.24
N LEU A 133 7.60 32.71 16.53
CA LEU A 133 7.92 31.41 15.92
C LEU A 133 9.01 31.57 14.85
N PRO A 134 9.99 30.64 14.80
CA PRO A 134 11.02 30.68 13.77
C PRO A 134 10.39 30.63 12.37
N PRO A 135 10.75 31.56 11.46
CA PRO A 135 10.19 31.57 10.13
C PRO A 135 10.62 30.32 9.38
N ARG A 136 9.67 29.72 8.67
CA ARG A 136 9.94 28.56 7.85
C ARG A 136 10.37 28.99 6.45
N VAL A 137 11.59 28.61 6.06
CA VAL A 137 12.16 28.94 4.74
C VAL A 137 11.36 28.29 3.60
N TRP A 138 10.90 27.04 3.78
CA TRP A 138 10.24 26.26 2.72
C TRP A 138 8.79 25.93 3.09
N LYS A 139 7.83 26.32 2.23
CA LYS A 139 6.39 26.12 2.47
C LYS A 139 5.90 24.69 2.22
N SER A 140 6.59 23.90 1.39
CA SER A 140 6.20 22.51 1.08
C SER A 140 7.40 21.58 0.98
N LYS A 141 7.18 20.27 1.26
CA LYS A 141 8.20 19.22 1.12
C LYS A 141 8.87 19.20 -0.27
N ARG A 142 8.12 19.59 -1.30
CA ARG A 142 8.57 19.52 -2.70
C ARG A 142 9.72 20.48 -2.98
N PHE A 143 9.78 21.60 -2.24
CA PHE A 143 10.80 22.63 -2.41
C PHE A 143 11.99 22.46 -1.46
N ILE A 144 11.97 21.48 -0.56
CA ILE A 144 13.10 21.22 0.33
C ILE A 144 14.24 20.60 -0.50
N PRO A 145 15.43 21.24 -0.55
CA PRO A 145 16.58 20.68 -1.25
C PRO A 145 16.94 19.29 -0.73
N LYS A 146 17.36 18.42 -1.65
CA LYS A 146 17.81 17.06 -1.34
C LYS A 146 19.22 16.88 -1.87
N THR A 147 20.05 16.24 -1.05
CA THR A 147 21.40 15.86 -1.42
C THR A 147 21.50 14.34 -1.35
N MET A 148 21.99 13.73 -2.42
CA MET A 148 22.28 12.31 -2.46
C MET A 148 23.66 12.07 -1.87
N PHE A 149 23.78 11.11 -0.98
CA PHE A 149 25.04 10.64 -0.45
C PHE A 149 25.21 9.18 -0.84
N LEU A 150 26.34 8.88 -1.48
CA LEU A 150 26.82 7.52 -1.69
C LEU A 150 27.85 7.25 -0.60
N ALA A 151 27.65 6.20 0.19
CA ALA A 151 28.55 5.82 1.26
C ALA A 151 28.94 4.35 1.12
N ALA A 152 30.21 4.05 1.37
CA ALA A 152 30.73 2.70 1.45
C ALA A 152 31.26 2.46 2.87
N LEU A 153 30.75 1.41 3.53
CA LEU A 153 31.17 1.00 4.86
C LEU A 153 31.85 -0.37 4.78
N ALA A 154 33.08 -0.43 5.29
CA ALA A 154 33.81 -1.66 5.53
C ALA A 154 34.09 -1.77 7.03
N ARG A 155 34.10 -3.00 7.56
CA ARG A 155 34.56 -3.24 8.92
C ARG A 155 36.07 -2.99 8.98
N ARG A 156 36.52 -2.23 9.98
CA ARG A 156 37.95 -2.04 10.23
C ARG A 156 38.58 -3.39 10.63
N ARG A 157 39.71 -3.71 10.00
CA ARG A 157 40.54 -4.88 10.32
C ARG A 157 41.22 -4.73 11.67
#